data_AF-A0AAV7CZR5-F1
#
_entry.id   AF-A0AAV7CZR5-F1
#
_cell.length_a   1.000
_cell.length_b   1.000
_cell.length_c   1.000
_cell.angle_alpha   90.00
_cell.angle_beta   90.00
_cell.angle_gamma   90.00
#
_symmetry.space_group_name_H-M   'P 1'
#
loop_
_entity.id
_entity.type
_entity.pdbx_description
1 polymer ?
#
loop_
_entity_poly.entity_id
_entity_poly.type
_entity_poly.pdbx_seq_one_letter_code
_entity_poly.pdbx_strand_id
1 'polypeptide(L)'
;MHCASPQPPGSHTYLHELLDGSEIHLPVVELPERNPELVARLEKIKAKLANEEYKRITQNVTSQSGQKGTLADFGRQVRPLKTIIITVFNFLVTVAASFACTYIGTQYVFTEAAARVLSSVIVASLVGLAELYVLVRTMEGQLGEL
;
A
#
# COMPACT_ATOMS: atom_id res chain seq x y z
N MET A 1 64.90 36.64 32.33
CA MET A 1 64.53 37.77 33.22
C MET A 1 63.05 37.64 33.55
N HIS A 2 62.69 37.21 34.75
CA HIS A 2 61.44 37.55 35.42
C HIS A 2 61.70 37.44 36.93
N CYS A 3 61.50 38.55 37.61
CA CYS A 3 61.91 38.80 38.99
C CYS A 3 60.97 38.09 39.97
N ALA A 4 61.53 37.55 41.06
CA ALA A 4 60.77 37.14 42.23
C ALA A 4 60.23 38.38 42.97
N SER A 5 58.95 38.37 43.32
CA SER A 5 58.28 39.40 44.12
C SER A 5 57.92 38.85 45.51
N PRO A 6 57.98 39.67 46.59
CA PRO A 6 57.78 39.20 47.97
C PRO A 6 56.28 39.10 48.32
N GLN A 7 55.89 38.03 49.02
CA GLN A 7 54.50 37.81 49.48
C GLN A 7 54.28 38.39 50.89
N PRO A 8 53.22 39.19 51.14
CA PRO A 8 52.82 39.62 52.48
C PRO A 8 51.85 38.61 53.16
N PRO A 9 51.68 38.67 54.49
CA PRO A 9 50.87 37.71 55.25
C PRO A 9 49.38 37.99 55.08
N GLY A 10 48.62 36.99 54.58
CA GLY A 10 47.15 37.00 54.54
C GLY A 10 46.50 36.82 53.17
N SER A 11 47.17 36.20 52.20
CA SER A 11 46.65 36.08 50.84
C SER A 11 45.52 35.04 50.72
N HIS A 12 44.29 35.52 50.56
CA HIS A 12 43.21 34.74 49.96
C HIS A 12 43.55 34.47 48.49
N THR A 13 44.25 33.38 48.21
CA THR A 13 44.47 32.89 46.84
C THR A 13 43.13 32.47 46.25
N TYR A 14 42.76 33.08 45.13
CA TYR A 14 41.52 32.75 44.46
C TYR A 14 41.71 31.51 43.59
N LEU A 15 40.69 30.66 43.57
CA LEU A 15 40.73 29.36 42.88
C LEU A 15 41.08 29.50 41.39
N HIS A 16 40.71 30.63 40.77
CA HIS A 16 41.02 30.91 39.37
C HIS A 16 42.53 31.20 39.13
N GLU A 17 43.26 31.72 40.12
CA GLU A 17 44.72 31.93 40.01
C GLU A 17 45.49 30.60 40.12
N LEU A 18 44.94 29.63 40.86
CA LEU A 18 45.51 28.28 40.97
C LEU A 18 45.21 27.42 39.74
N LEU A 19 44.15 27.77 39.00
CA LEU A 19 43.72 27.07 37.79
C LEU A 19 44.34 27.67 36.51
N ASP A 20 44.86 28.91 36.57
CA ASP A 20 45.50 29.59 35.45
C ASP A 20 46.83 28.89 35.12
N GLY A 21 46.83 28.07 34.07
CA GLY A 21 47.95 27.21 33.68
C GLY A 21 47.81 25.73 34.06
N SER A 22 46.70 25.30 34.68
CA SER A 22 46.43 23.88 34.93
C SER A 22 45.78 23.21 33.72
N GLU A 23 46.32 22.09 33.26
CA GLU A 23 45.75 21.28 32.17
C GLU A 23 44.89 20.16 32.77
N ILE A 24 43.59 20.18 32.47
CA ILE A 24 42.63 19.19 32.96
C ILE A 24 42.83 17.90 32.16
N HIS A 25 43.55 16.94 32.72
CA HIS A 25 43.64 15.59 32.16
C HIS A 25 42.34 14.82 32.47
N LEU A 26 41.40 14.81 31.52
CA LEU A 26 40.26 13.89 31.58
C LEU A 26 40.75 12.48 31.21
N PRO A 27 40.52 11.46 32.06
CA PRO A 27 40.83 10.09 31.69
C PRO A 27 39.99 9.72 30.47
N VAL A 28 40.66 9.31 29.39
CA VAL A 28 40.00 8.83 28.18
C VAL A 28 39.24 7.56 28.54
N VAL A 29 37.91 7.61 28.43
CA VAL A 29 37.06 6.44 28.64
C VAL A 29 37.34 5.44 27.52
N GLU A 30 38.01 4.33 27.83
CA GLU A 30 38.19 3.23 26.89
C GLU A 30 36.80 2.64 26.55
N LEU A 31 36.38 2.80 25.29
CA LEU A 31 35.17 2.14 24.83
C LEU A 31 35.43 0.63 24.79
N PRO A 32 34.66 -0.19 25.52
CA PRO A 32 34.81 -1.64 25.47
C PRO A 32 34.64 -2.14 24.04
N GLU A 33 35.47 -3.12 23.64
CA GLU A 33 35.39 -3.71 22.31
C GLU A 33 33.98 -4.26 22.05
N ARG A 34 33.43 -3.86 20.90
CA ARG A 34 32.06 -4.15 20.52
C ARG A 34 31.87 -5.65 20.40
N ASN A 35 31.07 -6.23 21.28
CA ASN A 35 30.64 -7.63 21.19
C ASN A 35 30.05 -7.90 19.78
N PRO A 36 30.60 -8.85 19.01
CA PRO A 36 30.20 -9.10 17.63
C PRO A 36 28.71 -9.45 17.50
N GLU A 37 28.10 -10.03 18.53
CA GLU A 37 26.67 -10.31 18.56
C GLU A 37 25.83 -9.02 18.62
N LEU A 38 26.30 -8.01 19.36
CA LEU A 38 25.60 -6.73 19.46
C LEU A 38 25.70 -5.94 18.16
N VAL A 39 26.82 -6.04 17.44
CA VAL A 39 26.99 -5.44 16.11
C VAL A 39 26.05 -6.09 15.10
N ALA A 40 26.03 -7.43 15.04
CA ALA A 40 25.15 -8.16 14.15
C ALA A 40 23.66 -7.86 14.42
N ARG A 41 23.27 -7.73 15.70
CA ARG A 41 21.91 -7.30 16.07
C ARG A 41 21.62 -5.88 15.62
N LEU A 42 22.56 -4.95 15.79
CA LEU A 42 22.41 -3.56 15.36
C LEU A 42 22.29 -3.46 13.84
N GLU A 43 23.06 -4.23 13.07
CA GLU A 43 22.95 -4.28 11.62
C GLU A 43 21.59 -4.84 11.18
N LYS A 44 21.11 -5.91 11.82
CA LYS A 44 19.78 -6.47 11.56
C LYS A 44 18.67 -5.47 11.87
N ILE A 45 18.78 -4.73 12.97
CA ILE A 45 17.82 -3.68 13.36
C ILE A 45 17.86 -2.52 12.35
N LYS A 46 19.06 -2.06 11.95
CA LYS A 46 19.23 -1.02 10.92
C LYS A 46 18.64 -1.43 9.58
N ALA A 47 18.89 -2.66 9.14
CA ALA A 47 18.32 -3.21 7.91
C ALA A 47 16.79 -3.27 7.98
N LYS A 48 16.23 -3.69 9.12
CA LYS A 48 14.77 -3.72 9.33
C LYS A 48 14.16 -2.32 9.27
N LEU A 49 14.74 -1.35 9.98
CA LEU A 49 14.30 0.04 9.97
C LEU A 49 14.40 0.65 8.57
N ALA A 50 15.49 0.41 7.85
CA ALA A 50 15.67 0.89 6.48
C ALA A 50 14.61 0.31 5.53
N ASN A 51 14.28 -0.97 5.67
CA ASN A 51 13.22 -1.61 4.88
C ASN A 51 11.83 -1.06 5.21
N GLU A 52 11.54 -0.81 6.49
CA GLU A 52 10.27 -0.20 6.92
C GLU A 52 10.14 1.25 6.41
N GLU A 53 11.21 2.04 6.50
CA GLU A 53 11.28 3.41 5.98
C GLU A 53 11.12 3.42 4.44
N TYR A 54 11.84 2.54 3.74
CA TYR A 54 11.71 2.37 2.28
C TYR A 54 10.28 2.02 1.90
N LYS A 55 9.65 1.08 2.62
CA LYS A 55 8.24 0.70 2.40
C LYS A 55 7.30 1.87 2.68
N ARG A 56 7.52 2.67 3.73
CA ARG A 56 6.71 3.86 4.05
C ARG A 56 6.80 4.92 2.96
N ILE A 57 7.99 5.18 2.43
CA ILE A 57 8.21 6.19 1.39
C ILE A 57 7.63 5.73 0.05
N THR A 58 7.83 4.47 -0.30
CA THR A 58 7.31 3.88 -1.54
C THR A 58 5.83 3.49 -1.44
N GLN A 59 5.22 3.58 -0.25
CA GLN A 59 3.83 3.18 -0.05
C GLN A 59 2.91 3.92 -1.01
N ASN A 60 3.02 5.25 -1.18
CA ASN A 60 2.09 6.01 -2.01
C ASN A 60 2.24 5.72 -3.52
N VAL A 61 3.45 5.32 -3.94
CA VAL A 61 3.74 4.95 -5.34
C VAL A 61 3.29 3.50 -5.60
N THR A 62 3.45 2.62 -4.62
CA THR A 62 2.96 1.24 -4.62
C THR A 62 1.48 1.15 -4.21
N SER A 63 0.85 2.18 -3.65
CA SER A 63 -0.56 2.22 -3.24
C SER A 63 -1.48 2.21 -4.44
N GLN A 64 -0.99 2.65 -5.60
CA GLN A 64 -1.62 2.43 -6.90
C GLN A 64 -1.59 0.94 -7.34
N SER A 65 -0.80 0.07 -6.70
CA SER A 65 -0.69 -1.36 -7.03
C SER A 65 -0.93 -2.37 -5.89
N GLY A 66 -0.90 -1.98 -4.60
CA GLY A 66 -0.68 -2.95 -3.51
C GLY A 66 -1.32 -2.70 -2.14
N GLN A 67 -2.23 -1.74 -1.96
CA GLN A 67 -2.75 -1.42 -0.62
C GLN A 67 -3.94 -2.29 -0.19
N LYS A 68 -3.67 -3.45 0.45
CA LYS A 68 -4.46 -3.97 1.60
C LYS A 68 -3.77 -5.21 2.22
N GLY A 69 -2.97 -5.05 3.27
CA GLY A 69 -2.51 -6.21 4.06
C GLY A 69 -3.71 -7.05 4.53
N THR A 70 -3.57 -8.38 4.51
CA THR A 70 -4.52 -9.45 4.90
C THR A 70 -5.87 -9.53 4.17
N LEU A 71 -6.51 -8.41 3.84
CA LEU A 71 -7.70 -8.36 2.97
C LEU A 71 -7.36 -8.27 1.47
N ALA A 72 -6.13 -7.92 1.05
CA ALA A 72 -5.70 -7.99 -0.36
C ALA A 72 -4.98 -9.28 -0.73
N ASP A 73 -4.66 -10.18 0.20
CA ASP A 73 -4.33 -11.56 -0.20
C ASP A 73 -5.62 -12.33 -0.51
N PHE A 74 -6.65 -12.19 0.34
CA PHE A 74 -8.01 -12.56 -0.03
C PHE A 74 -8.47 -11.75 -1.25
N GLY A 75 -8.18 -10.45 -1.28
CA GLY A 75 -8.45 -9.54 -2.39
C GLY A 75 -7.73 -9.88 -3.69
N ARG A 76 -6.53 -10.46 -3.65
CA ARG A 76 -5.79 -10.95 -4.82
C ARG A 76 -6.41 -12.22 -5.35
N GLN A 77 -6.89 -13.08 -4.46
CA GLN A 77 -7.62 -14.30 -4.84
C GLN A 77 -9.06 -14.01 -5.29
N VAL A 78 -9.69 -12.94 -4.78
CA VAL A 78 -11.02 -12.48 -5.23
C VAL A 78 -10.95 -11.38 -6.30
N ARG A 79 -9.78 -10.88 -6.71
CA ARG A 79 -9.68 -9.94 -7.85
C ARG A 79 -10.23 -10.57 -9.13
N PRO A 80 -9.88 -11.82 -9.48
CA PRO A 80 -10.52 -12.54 -10.58
C PRO A 80 -12.02 -12.68 -10.35
N LEU A 81 -12.42 -13.05 -9.13
CA LEU A 81 -13.81 -13.31 -8.79
C LEU A 81 -14.69 -12.04 -8.82
N LYS A 82 -14.17 -10.90 -8.37
CA LYS A 82 -14.84 -9.60 -8.39
C LYS A 82 -15.14 -9.17 -9.81
N THR A 83 -14.19 -9.32 -10.72
CA THR A 83 -14.41 -9.03 -12.14
C THR A 83 -15.49 -9.94 -12.71
N ILE A 84 -15.39 -11.26 -12.48
CA ILE A 84 -16.39 -12.23 -12.94
C ILE A 84 -17.79 -11.90 -12.39
N ILE A 85 -17.91 -11.61 -11.09
CA ILE A 85 -19.19 -11.26 -10.45
C ILE A 85 -19.79 -10.00 -11.09
N ILE A 86 -18.98 -8.96 -11.30
CA ILE A 86 -19.43 -7.71 -11.92
C ILE A 86 -19.89 -7.96 -13.36
N THR A 87 -19.14 -8.75 -14.13
CA THR A 87 -19.51 -9.05 -15.53
C THR A 87 -20.75 -9.92 -15.63
N VAL A 88 -20.90 -10.94 -14.78
CA VAL A 88 -22.12 -11.77 -14.72
C VAL A 88 -23.33 -10.93 -14.29
N PHE A 89 -23.16 -10.05 -13.30
CA PHE A 89 -24.21 -9.14 -12.89
C PHE A 89 -24.62 -8.19 -14.03
N ASN A 90 -23.65 -7.62 -14.74
CA ASN A 90 -23.90 -6.76 -15.89
C ASN A 90 -24.67 -7.52 -16.99
N PHE A 91 -24.25 -8.75 -17.32
CA PHE A 91 -24.96 -9.63 -18.24
C PHE A 91 -26.42 -9.86 -17.83
N LEU A 92 -26.66 -10.22 -16.57
CA LEU A 92 -28.02 -10.46 -16.06
C LEU A 92 -28.88 -9.20 -16.13
N VAL A 93 -28.32 -8.05 -15.76
CA VAL A 93 -29.01 -6.76 -15.83
C VAL A 93 -29.36 -6.42 -17.27
N THR A 94 -28.45 -6.61 -18.23
CA THR A 94 -28.71 -6.34 -19.65
C THR A 94 -29.78 -7.27 -20.23
N VAL A 95 -29.73 -8.56 -19.94
CA VAL A 95 -30.76 -9.52 -20.41
C VAL A 95 -32.12 -9.22 -19.78
N ALA A 96 -32.18 -8.93 -18.47
CA ALA A 96 -33.43 -8.57 -17.81
C ALA A 96 -33.99 -7.24 -18.33
N ALA A 97 -33.14 -6.23 -18.52
CA ALA A 97 -33.52 -4.93 -19.04
C ALA A 97 -34.04 -5.03 -20.48
N SER A 98 -33.37 -5.77 -21.36
CA SER A 98 -33.82 -5.98 -22.75
C SER A 98 -35.14 -6.73 -22.81
N PHE A 99 -35.33 -7.76 -21.97
CA PHE A 99 -36.61 -8.45 -21.85
C PHE A 99 -37.73 -7.53 -21.37
N ALA A 100 -37.53 -6.82 -20.26
CA ALA A 100 -38.54 -5.93 -19.69
C ALA A 100 -38.88 -4.76 -20.62
N CYS A 101 -37.85 -4.14 -21.22
CA CYS A 101 -38.01 -3.05 -22.17
C CYS A 101 -38.78 -3.50 -23.42
N THR A 102 -38.44 -4.65 -23.99
CA THR A 102 -39.15 -5.19 -25.15
C THR A 102 -40.58 -5.58 -24.78
N TYR A 103 -40.79 -6.25 -23.65
CA TYR A 103 -42.14 -6.64 -23.21
C TYR A 103 -43.07 -5.43 -23.00
N ILE A 104 -42.56 -4.36 -22.37
CA ILE A 104 -43.31 -3.10 -22.17
C ILE A 104 -43.48 -2.37 -23.51
N GLY A 105 -42.43 -2.25 -24.32
CA GLY A 105 -42.46 -1.55 -25.60
C GLY A 105 -43.38 -2.22 -26.62
N THR A 106 -43.42 -3.55 -26.62
CA THR A 106 -44.29 -4.32 -27.51
C THR A 106 -45.76 -4.17 -27.15
N GLN A 107 -46.12 -3.68 -25.95
CA GLN A 107 -47.52 -3.38 -25.63
C GLN A 107 -48.15 -2.38 -26.62
N TYR A 108 -47.34 -1.51 -27.23
CA TYR A 108 -47.80 -0.53 -28.22
C TYR A 108 -47.95 -1.11 -29.63
N VAL A 109 -47.38 -2.28 -29.91
CA VAL A 109 -47.34 -2.89 -31.25
C VAL A 109 -48.25 -4.12 -31.35
N PHE A 110 -48.15 -5.04 -30.38
CA PHE A 110 -48.99 -6.25 -30.32
C PHE A 110 -49.96 -6.14 -29.15
N THR A 111 -51.24 -6.44 -29.36
CA THR A 111 -52.26 -6.52 -28.29
C THR A 111 -52.23 -7.85 -27.56
N GLU A 112 -51.80 -8.91 -28.25
CA GLU A 112 -51.78 -10.29 -27.73
C GLU A 112 -50.65 -10.52 -26.73
N ALA A 113 -50.99 -11.05 -25.55
CA ALA A 113 -50.03 -11.35 -24.49
C ALA A 113 -48.97 -12.37 -24.93
N ALA A 114 -49.36 -13.40 -25.68
CA ALA A 114 -48.45 -14.43 -26.17
C ALA A 114 -47.40 -13.85 -27.14
N ALA A 115 -47.81 -12.97 -28.06
CA ALA A 115 -46.90 -12.33 -29.02
C ALA A 115 -45.90 -11.39 -28.33
N ARG A 116 -46.33 -10.69 -27.26
CA ARG A 116 -45.45 -9.84 -26.44
C ARG A 116 -44.35 -10.64 -25.76
N VAL A 117 -44.69 -11.77 -25.15
CA VAL A 117 -43.71 -12.65 -24.49
C VAL A 117 -42.77 -13.28 -25.51
N LEU A 118 -43.30 -13.78 -26.64
CA LEU A 118 -42.46 -14.41 -27.66
C LEU A 118 -41.44 -13.44 -28.25
N SER A 119 -41.88 -12.22 -28.60
CA SER A 119 -40.99 -11.18 -29.13
C SER A 119 -39.95 -10.73 -28.11
N SER A 120 -40.32 -10.56 -26.83
CA SER A 120 -39.35 -10.18 -25.79
C SER A 120 -38.31 -11.26 -25.52
N VAL A 121 -38.68 -12.56 -25.56
CA VAL A 121 -37.74 -13.67 -25.44
C VAL A 121 -36.76 -13.72 -26.61
N ILE A 122 -37.23 -13.49 -27.84
CA ILE A 122 -36.36 -13.48 -29.03
C ILE A 122 -35.32 -12.37 -28.91
N VAL A 123 -35.75 -11.15 -28.59
CA VAL A 123 -34.83 -10.00 -28.43
C VAL A 123 -33.85 -10.23 -27.28
N ALA A 124 -34.33 -10.67 -26.12
CA ALA A 124 -33.47 -10.96 -24.98
C ALA A 124 -32.44 -12.07 -25.28
N SER A 125 -32.81 -13.05 -26.10
CA SER A 125 -31.92 -14.13 -26.54
C SER A 125 -30.81 -13.61 -27.46
N LEU A 126 -31.12 -12.73 -28.41
CA LEU A 126 -30.10 -12.11 -29.29
C LEU A 126 -29.11 -11.25 -28.48
N VAL A 127 -29.63 -10.43 -27.56
CA VAL A 127 -28.80 -9.59 -26.68
C VAL A 127 -27.96 -10.46 -25.75
N GLY A 128 -28.54 -11.50 -25.17
CA GLY A 128 -27.84 -12.46 -24.32
C GLY A 128 -26.71 -13.17 -25.08
N LEU A 129 -26.92 -13.58 -26.34
CA LEU A 129 -25.85 -14.18 -27.15
C LEU A 129 -24.73 -13.18 -27.46
N ALA A 130 -25.06 -11.92 -27.74
CA ALA A 130 -24.06 -10.88 -27.98
C ALA A 130 -23.19 -10.63 -26.72
N GLU A 131 -23.82 -10.46 -25.56
CA GLU A 131 -23.13 -10.24 -24.29
C GLU A 131 -22.34 -11.48 -23.85
N LEU A 132 -22.88 -12.69 -24.05
CA LEU A 132 -22.19 -13.95 -23.74
C LEU A 132 -20.93 -14.11 -24.60
N TYR A 133 -20.99 -13.77 -25.88
CA TYR A 133 -19.82 -13.78 -26.76
C TYR A 133 -18.73 -12.81 -26.27
N VAL A 134 -19.12 -11.59 -25.90
CA VAL A 134 -18.20 -10.58 -25.36
C VAL A 134 -17.57 -11.06 -24.05
N LEU A 135 -18.36 -11.66 -23.14
CA LEU A 135 -17.86 -12.24 -21.90
C LEU A 135 -16.83 -13.33 -22.17
N VAL A 136 -17.16 -14.32 -23.01
CA VAL A 136 -16.25 -15.42 -23.36
C VAL A 136 -14.95 -14.88 -23.94
N ARG A 137 -15.03 -13.94 -24.88
CA ARG A 137 -13.84 -13.33 -25.49
C ARG A 137 -13.02 -12.51 -24.51
N THR A 138 -13.65 -11.84 -23.55
CA THR A 138 -12.96 -11.10 -22.48
C THR A 138 -12.21 -12.06 -21.56
N MET A 139 -12.80 -13.23 -21.25
CA MET A 139 -12.16 -14.26 -20.42
C MET A 139 -10.98 -14.93 -21.14
N GLU A 140 -11.12 -15.25 -22.44
CA GLU A 140 -10.02 -15.78 -23.25
C GLU A 140 -8.86 -14.77 -23.36
N GLY A 141 -9.17 -13.48 -23.54
CA GLY A 141 -8.15 -12.41 -23.59
C GLY A 141 -7.38 -12.26 -22.27
N GLN A 142 -8.06 -12.38 -21.13
CA GLN A 142 -7.41 -12.36 -19.81
C GLN A 142 -6.52 -13.59 -19.57
N LEU A 143 -6.82 -14.75 -20.17
CA LEU A 143 -5.97 -15.94 -20.10
C LEU A 143 -4.73 -15.87 -21.02
N GLY A 144 -4.79 -15.11 -22.11
CA GLY A 144 -3.68 -14.99 -23.08
C GLY A 144 -2.55 -14.04 -22.65
N GLU A 145 -2.76 -13.20 -21.64
CA GLU A 145 -1.75 -12.26 -21.11
C GLU A 145 -1.04 -12.74 -19.81
N LEU A 146 -1.34 -13.97 -19.36
CA LEU A 146 -0.71 -14.62 -18.20
C LEU A 146 0.35 -15.64 -18.62
#